data_AF-A0A8T7AX86-F1
#
_entry.id   AF-A0A8T7AX86-F1
#
_cell.length_a   1.000
_cell.length_b   1.000
_cell.length_c   1.000
_cell.angle_alpha   90.00
_cell.angle_beta   90.00
_cell.angle_gamma   90.00
#
_symmetry.space_group_name_H-M   'P 1'
#
loop_
_entity.id
_entity.type
_entity.pdbx_description
1 polymer ?
#
loop_
_entity_poly.entity_id
_entity_poly.type
_entity_poly.pdbx_seq_one_letter_code
_entity_poly.pdbx_strand_id
1 'polypeptide(L)'
;MFPWIIAIALLLVAVVLYVRTRMAGKGFVSGSSMAQMLRQPPRAVHKPAVARKDFRAVSIKCAPGSCHAARVLEGKRGFSDQIPRLPLSQCDAGECVCTYTQHRDRRATDDRRRLYATLAPGVKDASERRELFDRRIADIDEDMQDFNFSDS
;
A
#
# COMPACT_ATOMS: atom_id res chain seq x y z
N MET A 1 -57.87 50.98 1.66
CA MET A 1 -56.83 50.00 1.29
C MET A 1 -56.75 48.98 2.40
N PHE A 2 -56.93 47.69 2.12
CA PHE A 2 -57.01 46.64 3.14
C PHE A 2 -55.61 46.10 3.46
N PRO A 3 -54.94 46.57 4.53
CA PRO A 3 -53.55 46.21 4.83
C PRO A 3 -53.36 44.70 5.08
N TRP A 4 -54.43 44.03 5.53
CA TRP A 4 -54.42 42.59 5.74
C TRP A 4 -54.35 41.77 4.46
N ILE A 5 -54.86 42.29 3.33
CA ILE A 5 -54.73 41.61 2.03
C ILE A 5 -53.25 41.57 1.60
N ILE A 6 -52.52 42.66 1.84
CA ILE A 6 -51.09 42.76 1.53
C ILE A 6 -50.29 41.79 2.42
N ALA A 7 -50.60 41.72 3.71
CA ALA A 7 -49.95 40.79 4.64
C ALA A 7 -50.19 39.31 4.25
N ILE A 8 -51.42 38.95 3.87
CA ILE A 8 -51.75 37.60 3.40
C ILE A 8 -51.02 37.28 2.10
N ALA A 9 -50.97 38.22 1.15
CA ALA A 9 -50.25 38.03 -0.11
C ALA A 9 -48.75 37.80 0.12
N LEU A 10 -48.11 38.57 1.01
CA LEU A 10 -46.70 38.39 1.35
C LEU A 10 -46.43 37.04 2.03
N LEU A 11 -47.33 36.60 2.92
CA LEU A 11 -47.22 35.30 3.58
C LEU A 11 -47.33 34.16 2.57
N LEU A 12 -48.29 34.22 1.64
CA LEU A 12 -48.44 33.21 0.58
C LEU A 12 -47.21 33.17 -0.34
N VAL A 13 -46.67 34.32 -0.73
CA VAL A 13 -45.44 34.40 -1.56
C VAL A 13 -44.25 33.80 -0.80
N ALA A 14 -44.07 34.11 0.48
CA ALA A 14 -43.00 33.56 1.30
C ALA A 14 -43.12 32.03 1.45
N VAL A 15 -44.33 31.50 1.64
CA VAL A 15 -44.58 30.05 1.71
C VAL A 15 -44.27 29.38 0.36
N VAL A 16 -44.68 29.97 -0.75
CA VAL A 16 -44.38 29.45 -2.10
C VAL A 16 -42.87 29.44 -2.36
N LEU A 17 -42.16 30.50 -1.99
CA LEU A 17 -40.69 30.55 -2.10
C LEU A 17 -40.03 29.50 -1.21
N TYR A 18 -40.49 29.33 0.03
CA TYR A 18 -39.98 28.33 0.96
C TYR A 18 -40.20 26.89 0.47
N VAL A 19 -41.36 26.58 -0.08
CA VAL A 19 -41.64 25.25 -0.66
C VAL A 19 -40.77 25.03 -1.91
N ARG A 20 -40.63 26.03 -2.79
CA ARG A 20 -39.77 25.94 -3.98
C ARG A 20 -38.30 25.72 -3.65
N THR A 21 -37.75 26.44 -2.68
CA THR A 21 -36.34 26.27 -2.27
C THR A 21 -36.11 24.93 -1.57
N ARG A 22 -37.09 24.41 -0.83
CA ARG A 22 -36.98 23.09 -0.19
C ARG A 22 -37.17 21.92 -1.16
N MET A 23 -37.96 22.08 -2.22
CA MET A 23 -38.16 21.05 -3.25
C MET A 23 -37.01 20.97 -4.26
N ALA A 24 -36.16 21.99 -4.37
CA ALA A 24 -34.96 21.96 -5.22
C ALA A 24 -33.82 21.04 -4.70
N GLY A 25 -33.97 20.46 -3.50
CA GLY A 25 -32.91 19.69 -2.82
C GLY A 25 -33.00 18.16 -2.90
N LYS A 26 -33.90 17.57 -3.70
CA LYS A 26 -34.02 16.10 -3.82
C LYS A 26 -33.91 15.62 -5.26
N GLY A 27 -32.67 15.35 -5.67
CA GLY A 27 -32.34 14.22 -6.53
C GLY A 27 -32.60 14.38 -8.03
N PHE A 28 -31.74 15.15 -8.71
CA PHE A 28 -31.43 14.83 -10.10
C PHE A 28 -30.54 13.57 -10.11
N VAL A 29 -31.17 12.39 -10.20
CA VAL A 29 -30.45 11.16 -10.54
C VAL A 29 -29.98 11.33 -11.98
N SER A 30 -28.72 11.71 -12.13
CA SER A 30 -28.01 11.78 -13.41
C SER A 30 -28.26 10.49 -14.20
N GLY A 31 -28.80 10.63 -15.41
CA GLY A 31 -29.08 9.55 -16.35
C GLY A 31 -27.81 8.91 -16.93
N SER A 32 -26.94 8.37 -16.08
CA SER A 32 -25.72 7.67 -16.47
C SER A 32 -25.91 6.17 -16.72
N SER A 33 -27.13 5.62 -16.66
CA SER A 33 -27.33 4.17 -16.69
C SER A 33 -27.37 3.52 -18.08
N MET A 34 -27.45 4.25 -19.20
CA MET A 34 -27.50 3.63 -20.54
C MET A 34 -26.18 3.72 -21.32
N ALA A 35 -25.42 4.81 -21.19
CA ALA A 35 -24.13 4.93 -21.87
C ALA A 35 -23.03 4.00 -21.28
N GLN A 36 -23.24 3.48 -20.07
CA GLN A 36 -22.29 2.58 -19.41
C GLN A 36 -22.46 1.11 -19.81
N MET A 37 -23.57 0.71 -20.43
CA MET A 37 -23.79 -0.68 -20.87
C MET A 37 -22.98 -1.07 -22.11
N LEU A 38 -22.69 -0.12 -23.02
CA LEU A 38 -22.02 -0.40 -24.29
C LEU A 38 -20.48 -0.25 -24.25
N ARG A 39 -19.91 0.02 -23.08
CA ARG A 39 -18.45 0.13 -22.86
C ARG A 39 -17.93 -0.86 -21.82
N GLN A 40 -18.47 -2.06 -21.77
CA GLN A 40 -17.78 -3.13 -21.04
C GLN A 40 -16.73 -3.71 -21.97
N PRO A 41 -15.41 -3.46 -21.74
CA PRO A 41 -14.39 -4.25 -22.41
C PRO A 41 -14.61 -5.72 -22.06
N PRO A 42 -14.26 -6.67 -22.95
CA PRO A 42 -14.31 -8.08 -22.61
C PRO A 42 -13.58 -8.26 -21.28
N ARG A 43 -14.27 -8.83 -20.28
CA ARG A 43 -13.70 -9.10 -18.97
C ARG A 43 -12.43 -9.90 -19.20
N ALA A 44 -11.28 -9.24 -19.03
CA ALA A 44 -10.00 -9.90 -19.10
C ALA A 44 -10.07 -11.05 -18.11
N VAL A 45 -9.87 -12.28 -18.60
CA VAL A 45 -9.80 -13.47 -17.76
C VAL A 45 -8.77 -13.19 -16.69
N HIS A 46 -9.25 -12.91 -15.48
CA HIS A 46 -8.37 -12.60 -14.36
C HIS A 46 -7.58 -13.88 -14.09
N LYS A 47 -6.30 -13.89 -14.47
CA LYS A 47 -5.35 -14.88 -13.95
C LYS A 47 -5.56 -14.91 -12.42
N PRO A 48 -5.68 -16.10 -11.80
CA PRO A 48 -5.86 -16.18 -10.36
C PRO A 48 -4.77 -15.34 -9.72
N ALA A 49 -5.18 -14.31 -8.97
CA ALA A 49 -4.25 -13.41 -8.35
C ALA A 49 -3.39 -14.25 -7.41
N VAL A 50 -2.10 -14.41 -7.76
CA VAL A 50 -1.13 -14.99 -6.85
C VAL A 50 -1.28 -14.24 -5.53
N ALA A 51 -1.60 -14.97 -4.45
CA ALA A 51 -1.83 -14.38 -3.14
C ALA A 51 -0.63 -13.49 -2.81
N ARG A 52 -0.86 -12.17 -2.78
CA ARG A 52 0.21 -11.21 -2.52
C ARG A 52 0.64 -11.40 -1.07
N LYS A 53 1.89 -11.80 -0.86
CA LYS A 53 2.48 -11.87 0.49
C LYS A 53 2.53 -10.46 1.08
N ASP A 54 2.09 -10.32 2.33
CA ASP A 54 2.09 -9.03 3.03
C ASP A 54 3.47 -8.79 3.64
N PHE A 55 4.28 -7.97 2.97
CA PHE A 55 5.64 -7.63 3.41
C PHE A 55 5.67 -6.52 4.47
N ARG A 56 4.56 -6.30 5.20
CA ARG A 56 4.53 -5.36 6.32
C ARG A 56 5.38 -5.87 7.48
N ALA A 57 6.24 -4.99 7.99
CA ALA A 57 7.03 -5.26 9.18
C ALA A 57 6.13 -5.11 10.42
N VAL A 58 6.19 -6.09 11.32
CA VAL A 58 5.49 -6.08 12.60
C VAL A 58 6.48 -6.29 13.75
N SER A 59 6.13 -5.84 14.95
CA SER A 59 6.88 -6.10 16.18
C SER A 59 5.92 -6.42 17.31
N ILE A 60 6.38 -7.20 18.30
CA ILE A 60 5.60 -7.46 19.51
C ILE A 60 5.76 -6.29 20.47
N LYS A 61 4.65 -5.79 21.00
CA LYS A 61 4.59 -4.78 22.04
C LYS A 61 4.15 -5.44 23.35
N CYS A 62 4.99 -5.32 24.36
CA CYS A 62 4.73 -5.81 25.70
C CYS A 62 3.75 -4.88 26.44
N ALA A 63 2.77 -5.47 27.12
CA ALA A 63 1.91 -4.79 28.07
C ALA A 63 2.39 -5.05 29.52
N PRO A 64 1.91 -4.29 30.53
CA PRO A 64 2.15 -4.62 31.93
C PRO A 64 1.62 -6.04 32.23
N GLY A 65 2.49 -6.92 32.73
CA GLY A 65 2.19 -8.36 32.87
C GLY A 65 2.61 -9.24 31.68
N SER A 66 3.38 -8.70 30.73
CA SER A 66 3.93 -9.47 29.60
C SER A 66 4.81 -10.64 30.03
N CYS A 67 4.69 -11.75 29.31
CA CYS A 67 5.51 -12.95 29.48
C CYS A 67 6.98 -12.69 29.14
N HIS A 68 7.88 -13.48 29.71
CA HIS A 68 9.31 -13.32 29.52
C HIS A 68 9.69 -13.45 28.04
N ALA A 69 9.09 -14.41 27.35
CA ALA A 69 9.29 -14.62 25.92
C ALA A 69 8.93 -13.40 25.06
N ALA A 70 7.88 -12.64 25.41
CA ALA A 70 7.51 -11.43 24.68
C ALA A 70 8.55 -10.33 24.87
N ARG A 71 9.11 -10.19 26.08
CA ARG A 71 10.17 -9.20 26.37
C ARG A 71 11.46 -9.49 25.62
N VAL A 72 11.80 -10.76 25.42
CA VAL A 72 12.97 -11.17 24.62
C VAL A 72 12.82 -10.81 23.13
N LEU A 73 11.57 -10.74 22.65
CA LEU A 73 11.22 -10.38 21.27
C LEU A 73 10.84 -8.90 21.11
N GLU A 74 10.77 -8.14 22.22
CA GLU A 74 10.44 -6.72 22.19
C GLU A 74 11.50 -5.93 21.40
N GLY A 75 11.02 -4.99 20.58
CA GLY A 75 11.88 -4.18 19.72
C GLY A 75 12.40 -4.88 18.44
N LYS A 76 12.31 -6.22 18.35
CA LYS A 76 12.66 -6.95 17.12
C LYS A 76 11.54 -6.79 16.08
N ARG A 77 11.93 -6.51 14.84
CA ARG A 77 11.02 -6.34 13.70
C ARG A 77 11.20 -7.50 12.74
N GLY A 78 10.08 -8.04 12.28
CA GLY A 78 10.05 -9.13 11.32
C GLY A 78 8.81 -9.02 10.44
N PHE A 79 8.73 -9.88 9.43
CA PHE A 79 7.53 -9.97 8.61
C PHE A 79 6.43 -10.70 9.37
N SER A 80 5.16 -10.39 9.03
CA SER A 80 3.99 -11.04 9.65
C SER A 80 4.05 -12.57 9.58
N ASP A 81 4.65 -13.12 8.52
CA ASP A 81 4.76 -14.58 8.32
C ASP A 81 5.92 -15.22 9.09
N GLN A 82 6.90 -14.42 9.54
CA GLN A 82 8.10 -14.91 10.23
C GLN A 82 8.01 -14.75 11.74
N ILE A 83 7.13 -13.87 12.22
CA ILE A 83 6.96 -13.62 13.64
C ILE A 83 6.03 -14.69 14.24
N PRO A 84 6.41 -15.28 15.39
CA PRO A 84 5.59 -16.28 16.06
C PRO A 84 4.22 -15.68 16.41
N ARG A 85 3.17 -16.47 16.21
CA ARG A 85 1.80 -16.09 16.56
C ARG A 85 1.70 -15.93 18.08
N LEU A 86 1.00 -14.88 18.51
CA LEU A 86 0.62 -14.68 19.90
C LEU A 86 -0.58 -15.58 20.22
N PRO A 87 -0.61 -16.24 21.40
CA PRO A 87 0.40 -16.27 22.46
C PRO A 87 1.64 -17.11 22.09
N LEU A 88 2.82 -16.68 22.55
CA LEU A 88 4.07 -17.40 22.31
C LEU A 88 4.03 -18.79 22.95
N SER A 89 4.71 -19.77 22.35
CA SER A 89 4.76 -21.16 22.87
C SER A 89 5.31 -21.25 24.30
N GLN A 90 6.19 -20.32 24.68
CA GLN A 90 6.80 -20.15 25.99
C GLN A 90 6.19 -18.94 26.72
N CYS A 91 4.87 -18.82 26.71
CA CYS A 91 4.18 -17.76 27.42
C CYS A 91 3.91 -18.17 28.87
N ASP A 92 4.54 -17.46 29.80
CA ASP A 92 4.44 -17.71 31.25
C ASP A 92 3.24 -16.99 31.90
N ALA A 93 2.48 -16.21 31.13
CA ALA A 93 1.33 -15.45 31.61
C ALA A 93 0.04 -16.26 31.46
N GLY A 94 -0.79 -16.30 32.52
CA GLY A 94 -2.11 -16.94 32.50
C GLY A 94 -3.09 -16.29 31.51
N GLU A 95 -2.98 -14.98 31.33
CA GLU A 95 -3.69 -14.21 30.30
C GLU A 95 -2.69 -13.33 29.53
N CYS A 96 -2.44 -13.64 28.26
CA CYS A 96 -1.44 -12.92 27.46
C CYS A 96 -2.03 -11.63 26.89
N VAL A 97 -1.54 -10.49 27.37
CA VAL A 97 -1.97 -9.14 26.94
C VAL A 97 -1.05 -8.51 25.86
N CYS A 98 -0.19 -9.31 25.21
CA CYS A 98 0.75 -8.81 24.22
C CYS A 98 0.06 -8.49 22.88
N THR A 99 0.55 -7.48 22.15
CA THR A 99 -0.05 -7.03 20.89
C THR A 99 0.99 -6.86 19.79
N TYR A 100 0.57 -6.93 18.52
CA TYR A 100 1.44 -6.56 17.40
C TYR A 100 1.31 -5.08 17.05
N THR A 101 2.45 -4.42 16.88
CA THR A 101 2.52 -3.09 16.28
C THR A 101 3.00 -3.23 14.84
N GLN A 102 2.19 -2.73 13.90
CA GLN A 102 2.57 -2.66 12.49
C GLN A 102 3.45 -1.43 12.25
N HIS A 103 4.53 -1.61 11.51
CA HIS A 103 5.42 -0.54 11.07
C HIS A 103 5.11 -0.19 9.62
N ARG A 104 5.07 1.11 9.33
CA ARG A 104 4.95 1.58 7.94
C ARG A 104 6.23 1.27 7.18
N ASP A 105 6.09 1.01 5.87
CA ASP A 105 7.26 0.96 5.00
C ASP A 105 8.00 2.29 5.09
N ARG A 106 9.31 2.22 5.37
CA ARG A 106 10.18 3.41 5.49
C ARG A 106 10.45 4.08 4.15
N ARG A 107 10.05 3.45 3.03
CA ARG A 107 10.07 4.06 1.70
C ARG A 107 9.04 5.18 1.67
N ALA A 108 9.49 6.40 1.92
CA ALA A 108 8.66 7.58 1.72
C ALA A 108 8.30 7.69 0.22
N THR A 109 7.13 8.20 -0.10
CA THR A 109 6.72 8.47 -1.50
C THR A 109 7.61 9.51 -2.19
N ASP A 110 8.44 10.22 -1.42
CA ASP A 110 9.49 11.14 -1.89
C ASP A 110 10.85 10.43 -2.12
N ASP A 111 10.86 9.09 -2.12
CA ASP A 111 12.04 8.30 -2.48
C ASP A 111 12.52 8.69 -3.88
N ARG A 112 13.79 9.10 -3.99
CA ARG A 112 14.47 9.54 -5.22
C ARG A 112 14.36 8.53 -6.37
N ARG A 113 13.95 7.29 -6.09
CA ARG A 113 13.56 6.30 -7.10
C ARG A 113 12.42 6.75 -8.01
N ARG A 114 11.58 7.71 -7.60
CA ARG A 114 10.54 8.27 -8.48
C ARG A 114 11.10 9.12 -9.61
N LEU A 115 12.24 9.78 -9.42
CA LEU A 115 12.85 10.62 -10.47
C LEU A 115 13.10 9.79 -11.74
N TYR A 116 13.61 8.56 -11.59
CA TYR A 116 13.82 7.66 -12.73
C TYR A 116 12.53 6.97 -13.23
N ALA A 117 11.50 6.87 -12.39
CA ALA A 117 10.22 6.28 -12.79
C ALA A 117 9.40 7.22 -13.70
N THR A 118 9.54 8.54 -13.54
CA THR A 118 8.87 9.54 -14.39
C THR A 118 9.72 10.01 -15.58
N LEU A 119 11.05 9.83 -15.56
CA LEU A 119 11.95 10.26 -16.64
C LEU A 119 12.13 9.25 -17.80
N ALA A 120 11.46 8.09 -17.80
CA ALA A 120 11.69 7.06 -18.81
C ALA A 120 10.43 6.56 -19.55
N PRO A 121 9.71 7.38 -20.32
CA PRO A 121 8.93 6.88 -21.44
C PRO A 121 9.88 6.65 -22.61
N GLY A 122 10.72 5.61 -22.58
CA GLY A 122 11.62 5.37 -23.73
C GLY A 122 12.84 4.47 -23.56
N VAL A 123 13.14 3.92 -22.38
CA VAL A 123 14.28 2.98 -22.27
C VAL A 123 13.86 1.59 -22.78
N LYS A 124 13.72 1.49 -24.10
CA LYS A 124 13.97 0.26 -24.83
C LYS A 124 15.46 0.25 -25.17
N ASP A 125 16.30 0.05 -24.17
CA ASP A 125 17.66 -0.41 -24.47
C ASP A 125 17.76 -1.85 -23.98
N ALA A 126 17.33 -2.73 -24.88
CA ALA A 126 17.37 -4.17 -24.77
C ALA A 126 18.76 -4.68 -25.17
N SER A 127 19.80 -4.13 -24.55
CA SER A 127 21.08 -4.79 -24.45
C SER A 127 21.31 -5.10 -22.97
N GLU A 128 21.31 -6.40 -22.62
CA GLU A 128 21.75 -6.81 -21.29
C GLU A 128 23.18 -6.28 -21.10
N ARG A 129 23.35 -5.27 -20.24
CA ARG A 129 24.67 -4.82 -19.75
C ARG A 129 25.45 -5.89 -18.96
N ARG A 130 25.02 -7.15 -19.03
CA ARG A 130 25.69 -8.34 -18.48
C ARG A 130 26.57 -9.05 -19.52
N GLU A 131 26.49 -8.68 -20.79
CA GLU A 131 27.37 -9.22 -21.84
C GLU A 131 28.76 -8.58 -21.85
N LEU A 132 28.96 -7.47 -21.12
CA LEU A 132 30.29 -6.90 -20.94
C LEU A 132 31.04 -7.66 -19.86
N PHE A 133 31.91 -8.56 -20.33
CA PHE A 133 33.09 -9.17 -19.68
C PHE A 133 33.16 -8.97 -18.16
N ASP A 134 32.97 -10.05 -17.39
CA ASP A 134 33.15 -10.03 -15.94
C ASP A 134 34.56 -9.56 -15.62
N ARG A 135 34.67 -8.42 -14.92
CA ARG A 135 35.97 -7.84 -14.54
C ARG A 135 36.77 -8.74 -13.61
N ARG A 136 36.15 -9.77 -13.03
CA ARG A 136 36.84 -10.78 -12.21
C ARG A 136 37.52 -11.88 -13.00
N ILE A 137 37.26 -12.00 -14.30
CA ILE A 137 37.91 -13.01 -15.16
C ILE A 137 39.30 -12.54 -15.63
N ALA A 138 39.53 -11.23 -15.74
CA ALA A 138 40.80 -10.70 -16.22
C ALA A 138 41.99 -10.94 -15.26
N ASP A 139 41.73 -11.24 -13.99
CA ASP A 139 42.76 -11.33 -12.96
C ASP A 139 43.18 -12.79 -12.63
N ILE A 140 42.66 -13.79 -13.35
CA ILE A 140 42.83 -15.22 -12.99
C ILE A 140 44.01 -15.89 -13.74
N ASP A 141 44.46 -15.34 -14.88
CA ASP A 141 45.37 -16.07 -15.78
C ASP A 141 46.87 -15.75 -15.60
N GLU A 142 47.26 -14.77 -14.77
CA GLU A 142 48.68 -14.43 -14.57
C GLU A 142 49.35 -15.16 -13.40
N ASP A 143 48.61 -15.53 -12.35
CA ASP A 143 49.21 -16.13 -11.14
C ASP A 143 49.41 -17.65 -11.21
N MET A 144 48.96 -18.33 -12.27
CA MET A 144 48.99 -19.80 -12.36
C MET A 144 50.26 -20.37 -13.04
N GLN A 145 51.19 -19.55 -13.53
CA GLN A 145 52.38 -20.02 -14.25
C GLN A 145 53.63 -20.22 -13.38
N ASP A 146 53.61 -19.76 -12.13
CA ASP A 146 54.81 -19.81 -11.27
C ASP A 146 54.96 -21.09 -10.43
N PHE A 147 54.02 -22.04 -10.50
CA PHE A 147 54.06 -23.25 -9.64
C PHE A 147 54.73 -24.49 -10.27
N ASN A 148 55.21 -24.41 -11.51
CA ASN A 148 55.83 -25.54 -12.21
C ASN A 148 57.27 -25.27 -12.65
N PHE A 149 58.13 -24.82 -11.73
CA PHE A 149 59.58 -24.88 -11.95
C PHE A 149 60.37 -24.86 -10.64
N SER A 150 60.63 -26.02 -10.04
CA SER A 150 61.93 -26.41 -9.46
C SER A 150 61.79 -27.63 -8.54
N ASP A 151 61.79 -28.82 -9.13
CA ASP A 151 62.28 -30.01 -8.45
C ASP A 151 63.05 -30.86 -9.47
N SER A 152 64.36 -30.62 -9.56
CA SER A 152 65.36 -31.43 -10.26
C SER A 152 66.74 -31.07 -9.71
#